data_AF-A0A9X2ZJL5-F1
#
_entry.id   AF-A0A9X2ZJL5-F1
#
_cell.length_a   1.000
_cell.length_b   1.000
_cell.length_c   1.000
_cell.angle_alpha   90.00
_cell.angle_beta   90.00
_cell.angle_gamma   90.00
#
_symmetry.space_group_name_H-M   'P 1'
#
loop_
_entity.id
_entity.type
_entity.pdbx_description
1 polymer ?
#
loop_
_entity_poly.entity_id
_entity_poly.type
_entity_poly.pdbx_seq_one_letter_code
_entity_poly.pdbx_strand_id
1 'polypeptide(L)'
;MKHQEYILFVKEKVSLLNQENLLFWDLWCLNYVFEKIKNKNYSFYADIEKSYKLLWDYNDKINNNFDDILNDETVNSIINLDNDDFENLDEFDIEEKAIQEMIVGLESILLNFKENLKLIYNAYENPINVIDVEIDGILISKENENEIYLNETNSQMRLLEDLNSNVRNYTFENRNIYR
;
A
#
# COMPACT_ATOMS: atom_id res chain seq x y z
N MET A 1 19.49 -11.53 -3.64
CA MET A 1 19.27 -10.48 -4.66
C MET A 1 19.57 -9.15 -4.02
N LYS A 2 20.24 -8.22 -4.71
CA LYS A 2 20.49 -6.87 -4.17
C LYS A 2 19.21 -6.03 -4.23
N HIS A 3 19.02 -5.10 -3.30
CA HIS A 3 17.87 -4.17 -3.31
C HIS A 3 17.62 -3.48 -4.67
N GLN A 4 18.67 -3.05 -5.37
CA GLN A 4 18.53 -2.45 -6.70
C GLN A 4 17.99 -3.43 -7.76
N GLU A 5 18.39 -4.71 -7.69
CA GLU A 5 17.88 -5.74 -8.60
C GLU A 5 16.40 -6.01 -8.31
N TYR A 6 16.00 -6.01 -7.03
CA TYR A 6 14.61 -6.10 -6.60
C TYR A 6 13.76 -4.93 -7.13
N ILE A 7 14.21 -3.68 -6.96
CA ILE A 7 13.47 -2.51 -7.47
C ILE A 7 13.26 -2.61 -8.98
N LEU A 8 14.30 -2.97 -9.73
CA LEU A 8 14.21 -3.13 -11.18
C LEU A 8 13.20 -4.22 -11.55
N PHE A 9 13.23 -5.36 -10.86
CA PHE A 9 12.27 -6.45 -11.05
C PHE A 9 10.84 -5.99 -10.80
N VAL A 10 10.58 -5.33 -9.66
CA VAL A 10 9.22 -4.88 -9.30
C VAL A 10 8.71 -3.87 -10.31
N LYS A 11 9.50 -2.85 -10.66
CA LYS A 11 9.10 -1.83 -11.65
C LYS A 11 8.77 -2.44 -13.01
N GLU A 12 9.59 -3.38 -13.47
CA GLU A 12 9.31 -4.12 -14.71
C GLU A 12 7.97 -4.86 -14.62
N LYS A 13 7.77 -5.67 -13.57
CA LYS A 13 6.56 -6.49 -13.42
C LYS A 13 5.29 -5.69 -13.21
N VAL A 14 5.33 -4.62 -12.41
CA VAL A 14 4.18 -3.73 -12.18
C VAL A 14 3.77 -3.03 -13.48
N SER A 15 4.74 -2.64 -14.33
CA SER A 15 4.45 -1.96 -15.60
C SER A 15 3.59 -2.81 -16.56
N LEU A 16 3.68 -4.14 -16.42
CA LEU A 16 2.98 -5.13 -17.24
C LEU A 16 1.59 -5.50 -16.70
N LEU A 17 1.27 -5.14 -15.46
CA LEU A 17 -0.03 -5.42 -14.86
C LEU A 17 -1.16 -4.64 -15.54
N ASN A 18 -2.33 -5.29 -15.62
CA ASN A 18 -3.58 -4.62 -15.98
C ASN A 18 -4.12 -3.82 -14.78
N GLN A 19 -5.06 -2.90 -15.03
CA GLN A 19 -5.60 -2.00 -14.00
C GLN A 19 -6.24 -2.75 -12.82
N GLU A 20 -6.89 -3.88 -13.09
CA GLU A 20 -7.57 -4.66 -12.03
C GLU A 20 -6.55 -5.30 -11.08
N ASN A 21 -5.46 -5.86 -11.61
CA ASN A 21 -4.39 -6.44 -10.81
C ASN A 21 -3.51 -5.37 -10.15
N LEU A 22 -3.42 -4.17 -10.73
CA LEU A 22 -2.73 -3.02 -10.12
C LEU A 22 -3.40 -2.61 -8.81
N LEU A 23 -4.72 -2.44 -8.79
CA LEU A 23 -5.41 -2.10 -7.55
C LEU A 23 -5.20 -3.15 -6.46
N PHE A 24 -5.34 -4.44 -6.80
CA PHE A 24 -5.08 -5.51 -5.84
C PHE A 24 -3.64 -5.43 -5.31
N TRP A 25 -2.66 -5.21 -6.20
CA TRP A 25 -1.26 -5.07 -5.84
C TRP A 25 -1.04 -3.94 -4.82
N ASP A 26 -1.58 -2.75 -5.07
CA ASP A 26 -1.39 -1.61 -4.17
C ASP A 26 -2.08 -1.85 -2.82
N LEU A 27 -3.29 -2.39 -2.83
CA LEU A 27 -4.02 -2.71 -1.61
C LEU A 27 -3.38 -3.85 -0.82
N TRP A 28 -2.79 -4.83 -1.50
CA TRP A 28 -2.00 -5.87 -0.88
C TRP A 28 -0.79 -5.25 -0.19
N CYS A 29 -0.03 -4.38 -0.86
CA CYS A 29 1.07 -3.64 -0.23
C CYS A 29 0.59 -2.86 1.01
N LEU A 30 -0.48 -2.07 0.89
CA LEU A 30 -1.04 -1.31 2.00
C LEU A 30 -1.61 -2.18 3.13
N ASN A 31 -2.04 -3.42 2.87
CA ASN A 31 -2.49 -4.30 3.96
C ASN A 31 -1.39 -4.56 5.00
N TYR A 32 -0.15 -4.75 4.57
CA TYR A 32 0.98 -4.93 5.49
C TYR A 32 1.13 -3.72 6.42
N VAL A 33 1.03 -2.52 5.83
CA VAL A 33 1.16 -1.25 6.53
C VAL A 33 0.00 -1.08 7.51
N PHE A 34 -1.24 -1.30 7.07
CA PHE A 34 -2.43 -1.17 7.89
C PHE A 34 -2.40 -2.08 9.13
N GLU A 35 -1.85 -3.29 9.01
CA GLU A 35 -1.72 -4.23 10.13
C GLU A 35 -0.77 -3.75 11.24
N LYS A 36 0.07 -2.74 10.99
CA LYS A 36 0.95 -2.14 11.99
C LYS A 36 0.27 -1.05 12.82
N ILE A 37 -0.89 -0.55 12.39
CA ILE A 37 -1.65 0.48 13.10
C ILE A 37 -2.56 -0.18 14.16
N LYS A 38 -2.16 -0.09 15.43
CA LYS A 38 -2.81 -0.80 16.56
C LYS A 38 -3.73 0.12 17.37
N ASN A 39 -3.31 1.34 17.59
CA ASN A 39 -3.98 2.40 18.29
C ASN A 39 -5.02 3.06 17.38
N LYS A 40 -6.29 2.78 17.67
CA LYS A 40 -7.41 3.34 16.92
C LYS A 40 -7.77 4.77 17.30
N ASN A 41 -7.03 5.38 18.23
CA ASN A 41 -7.33 6.71 18.76
C ASN A 41 -6.63 7.84 17.99
N TYR A 42 -5.78 7.53 17.01
CA TYR A 42 -5.27 8.54 16.09
C TYR A 42 -6.45 9.22 15.38
N SER A 43 -6.39 10.54 15.25
CA SER A 43 -7.45 11.34 14.60
C SER A 43 -7.77 10.86 13.19
N PHE A 44 -6.76 10.38 12.47
CA PHE A 44 -6.86 9.91 11.08
C PHE A 44 -7.33 8.46 10.95
N TYR A 45 -7.36 7.68 12.05
CA TYR A 45 -7.58 6.23 11.98
C TYR A 45 -8.92 5.88 11.33
N ALA A 46 -9.99 6.57 11.73
CA ALA A 46 -11.33 6.31 11.20
C ALA A 46 -11.40 6.55 9.69
N ASP A 47 -10.72 7.59 9.21
CA ASP A 47 -10.71 7.96 7.81
C ASP A 47 -9.86 7.00 6.96
N ILE A 48 -8.71 6.59 7.50
CA ILE A 48 -7.86 5.56 6.91
C ILE A 48 -8.64 4.23 6.82
N GLU A 49 -9.21 3.75 7.93
CA GLU A 49 -9.91 2.47 7.99
C GLU A 49 -11.09 2.41 7.00
N LYS A 50 -11.87 3.49 6.93
CA LYS A 50 -13.03 3.55 6.04
C LYS A 50 -12.60 3.61 4.57
N SER A 51 -11.64 4.46 4.21
CA SER A 51 -11.13 4.57 2.85
C SER A 51 -10.50 3.26 2.37
N TYR A 52 -9.71 2.62 3.23
CA TYR A 52 -9.11 1.32 2.98
C TYR A 52 -10.18 0.24 2.69
N LYS A 53 -11.24 0.17 3.50
CA LYS A 53 -12.35 -0.78 3.29
C LYS A 53 -13.09 -0.52 1.99
N LEU A 54 -13.39 0.74 1.66
CA LEU A 54 -14.09 1.09 0.43
C LEU A 54 -13.32 0.68 -0.82
N LEU A 55 -11.98 0.84 -0.82
CA LEU A 55 -11.14 0.39 -1.94
C LEU A 55 -11.12 -1.14 -2.06
N TRP A 56 -11.11 -1.87 -0.94
CA TRP A 56 -11.24 -3.33 -0.97
C TRP A 56 -12.61 -3.79 -1.46
N ASP A 57 -13.70 -3.15 -1.03
CA ASP A 57 -15.04 -3.46 -1.53
C ASP A 57 -15.13 -3.24 -3.06
N TYR A 58 -14.41 -2.23 -3.58
CA TYR A 58 -14.29 -2.00 -5.02
C TYR A 58 -13.44 -3.05 -5.73
N ASN A 59 -12.29 -3.41 -5.14
CA ASN A 59 -11.47 -4.53 -5.63
C ASN A 59 -12.30 -5.83 -5.70
N ASP A 60 -13.19 -6.04 -4.73
CA ASP A 60 -14.02 -7.24 -4.61
C ASP A 60 -15.30 -7.17 -5.46
N LYS A 61 -15.50 -6.08 -6.23
CA LYS A 61 -16.69 -5.83 -7.06
C LYS A 61 -18.00 -5.75 -6.26
N ILE A 62 -17.92 -5.47 -4.96
CA ILE A 62 -19.09 -5.16 -4.12
C ILE A 62 -19.60 -3.76 -4.52
N ASN A 63 -18.67 -2.81 -4.62
CA ASN A 63 -18.91 -1.49 -5.19
C ASN A 63 -18.38 -1.50 -6.63
N ASN A 64 -19.24 -1.43 -7.64
CA ASN A 64 -18.82 -1.47 -9.04
C ASN A 64 -18.71 -0.08 -9.68
N ASN A 65 -19.03 0.97 -8.92
CA ASN A 65 -18.96 2.34 -9.37
C ASN A 65 -17.95 3.12 -8.54
N PHE A 66 -16.91 3.62 -9.20
CA PHE A 66 -15.87 4.38 -8.54
C PHE A 66 -16.35 5.77 -8.11
N ASP A 67 -17.34 6.35 -8.81
CA ASP A 67 -17.94 7.63 -8.42
C ASP A 67 -18.58 7.53 -7.03
N ASP A 68 -19.12 6.37 -6.65
CA ASP A 68 -19.73 6.17 -5.34
C ASP A 68 -18.66 6.24 -4.22
N ILE A 69 -17.41 5.86 -4.53
CA ILE A 69 -16.28 5.94 -3.59
C ILE A 69 -15.77 7.38 -3.50
N LEU A 70 -15.56 8.05 -4.64
CA LEU A 70 -15.06 9.42 -4.67
C LEU A 70 -16.01 10.44 -4.03
N ASN A 71 -17.31 10.15 -4.05
CA ASN A 71 -18.32 11.01 -3.42
C ASN A 71 -18.45 10.78 -1.91
N ASP A 72 -17.74 9.81 -1.33
CA ASP A 72 -17.73 9.63 0.12
C ASP A 72 -16.91 10.74 0.81
N GLU A 73 -17.48 11.38 1.84
CA GLU A 73 -16.85 12.51 2.54
C GLU A 73 -15.51 12.12 3.19
N THR A 74 -15.35 10.86 3.60
CA THR A 74 -14.12 10.34 4.21
C THR A 74 -13.03 10.07 3.18
N VAL A 75 -13.40 9.66 1.98
CA VAL A 75 -12.45 9.57 0.86
C VAL A 75 -11.96 10.97 0.48
N ASN A 76 -12.87 11.95 0.49
CA ASN A 76 -12.51 13.34 0.27
C ASN A 76 -11.61 13.92 1.38
N SER A 77 -11.75 13.49 2.64
CA SER A 77 -10.82 13.94 3.70
C SER A 77 -9.41 13.40 3.48
N ILE A 78 -9.25 12.14 3.06
CA ILE A 78 -7.93 11.57 2.72
C ILE A 78 -7.29 12.26 1.50
N ILE A 79 -8.05 12.54 0.44
CA ILE A 79 -7.53 13.19 -0.78
C ILE A 79 -7.08 14.63 -0.52
N ASN A 80 -7.68 15.31 0.45
CA ASN A 80 -7.40 16.72 0.75
C ASN A 80 -6.79 16.89 2.15
N LEU A 81 -6.15 15.84 2.67
CA LEU A 81 -5.52 15.86 3.98
C LEU A 81 -4.33 16.82 3.91
N ASP A 82 -4.26 17.79 4.82
CA ASP A 82 -3.15 18.75 4.82
C ASP A 82 -1.87 18.02 5.22
N ASN A 83 -0.78 18.19 4.48
CA ASN A 83 0.49 17.53 4.79
C ASN A 83 0.98 17.91 6.20
N ASP A 84 0.70 19.15 6.63
CA ASP A 84 1.03 19.65 7.97
C ASP A 84 0.36 18.82 9.10
N ASP A 85 -0.77 18.15 8.82
CA ASP A 85 -1.52 17.38 9.81
C ASP A 85 -0.82 16.07 10.22
N PHE A 86 0.04 15.50 9.35
CA PHE A 86 0.74 14.24 9.61
C PHE A 86 2.27 14.31 9.43
N GLU A 87 2.83 15.46 9.05
CA GLU A 87 4.27 15.75 9.10
C GLU A 87 4.85 15.69 10.53
N ASN A 88 4.01 15.83 11.56
CA ASN A 88 4.42 15.74 12.97
C ASN A 88 4.52 14.30 13.50
N LEU A 89 4.13 13.31 12.70
CA LEU A 89 4.26 11.89 13.06
C LEU A 89 5.74 11.49 13.06
N ASP A 90 6.14 10.71 14.08
CA ASP A 90 7.50 10.23 14.23
C ASP A 90 7.81 9.17 13.17
N GLU A 91 8.66 9.51 12.21
CA GLU A 91 9.10 8.60 11.15
C GLU A 91 9.91 7.40 11.68
N PHE A 92 10.34 7.43 12.94
CA PHE A 92 11.06 6.35 13.60
C PHE A 92 10.17 5.51 14.52
N ASP A 93 8.90 5.89 14.71
CA ASP A 93 7.91 5.02 15.32
C ASP A 93 7.20 4.19 14.25
N ILE A 94 7.15 2.87 14.44
CA ILE A 94 6.61 1.92 13.45
C ILE A 94 5.15 2.23 13.14
N GLU A 95 4.38 2.58 14.15
CA GLU A 95 2.94 2.79 14.02
C GLU A 95 2.64 4.14 13.36
N GLU A 96 3.34 5.19 13.76
CA GLU A 96 3.22 6.51 13.14
C GLU A 96 3.73 6.52 11.71
N LYS A 97 4.83 5.82 11.42
CA LYS A 97 5.29 5.57 10.05
C LYS A 97 4.25 4.84 9.22
N ALA A 98 3.60 3.82 9.78
CA ALA A 98 2.53 3.10 9.09
C ALA A 98 1.34 4.00 8.77
N ILE A 99 0.98 4.94 9.65
CA ILE A 99 -0.07 5.93 9.36
C ILE A 99 0.33 6.82 8.19
N GLN A 100 1.56 7.36 8.17
CA GLN A 100 2.05 8.17 7.05
C GLN A 100 1.98 7.40 5.72
N GLU A 101 2.50 6.17 5.70
CA GLU A 101 2.51 5.33 4.50
C GLU A 101 1.10 4.93 4.05
N MET A 102 0.14 4.77 4.98
CA MET A 102 -1.28 4.56 4.65
C MET A 102 -1.91 5.80 4.02
N ILE A 103 -1.69 6.99 4.58
CA ILE A 103 -2.25 8.25 4.04
C ILE A 103 -1.73 8.48 2.62
N VAL A 104 -0.41 8.45 2.44
CA VAL A 104 0.24 8.66 1.13
C VAL A 104 -0.25 7.64 0.10
N GLY A 105 -0.40 6.38 0.50
CA GLY A 105 -0.85 5.34 -0.42
C GLY A 105 -2.32 5.43 -0.80
N LEU A 106 -3.20 5.67 0.17
CA LEU A 106 -4.61 5.87 -0.10
C LEU A 106 -4.83 7.10 -0.98
N GLU A 107 -4.19 8.23 -0.65
CA GLU A 107 -4.23 9.46 -1.45
C GLU A 107 -3.77 9.19 -2.89
N SER A 108 -2.62 8.53 -3.06
CA SER A 108 -2.08 8.20 -4.37
C SER A 108 -3.04 7.35 -5.21
N ILE A 109 -3.62 6.30 -4.62
CA ILE A 109 -4.59 5.43 -5.32
C ILE A 109 -5.81 6.26 -5.73
N LEU A 110 -6.38 7.03 -4.81
CA LEU A 110 -7.60 7.81 -5.00
C LEU A 110 -7.42 8.93 -6.05
N LEU A 111 -6.29 9.65 -6.01
CA LEU A 111 -5.95 10.68 -7.01
C LEU A 111 -5.77 10.08 -8.41
N ASN A 112 -5.05 8.97 -8.52
CA ASN A 112 -4.85 8.29 -9.81
C ASN A 112 -6.19 7.89 -10.44
N PHE A 113 -7.12 7.37 -9.63
CA PHE A 113 -8.45 7.06 -10.14
C PHE A 113 -9.26 8.30 -10.53
N LYS A 114 -9.22 9.37 -9.73
CA LYS A 114 -9.90 10.64 -10.01
C LYS A 114 -9.45 11.26 -11.34
N GLU A 115 -8.17 11.13 -11.67
CA GLU A 115 -7.59 11.64 -12.91
C GLU A 115 -7.71 10.67 -14.09
N ASN A 116 -8.32 9.49 -13.88
CA ASN A 116 -8.40 8.39 -14.85
C ASN A 116 -7.02 8.02 -15.44
N LEU A 117 -5.98 8.11 -14.63
CA LEU A 117 -4.63 7.75 -14.99
C LEU A 117 -4.40 6.26 -14.75
N LYS A 118 -3.51 5.66 -15.55
CA LYS A 118 -2.92 4.37 -15.16
C LYS A 118 -2.24 4.60 -13.82
N LEU A 119 -2.50 3.75 -12.85
CA LEU A 119 -2.00 3.92 -11.51
C LEU A 119 -0.46 3.85 -11.55
N ILE A 120 0.21 4.98 -11.30
CA ILE A 120 1.66 5.11 -11.21
C ILE A 120 1.98 5.47 -9.77
N TYR A 121 2.08 4.47 -8.92
CA TYR A 121 2.43 4.60 -7.52
C TYR A 121 3.33 3.43 -7.12
N ASN A 122 4.40 3.72 -6.39
CA ASN A 122 5.38 2.73 -5.97
C ASN A 122 4.91 2.03 -4.69
N ALA A 123 3.73 1.40 -4.69
CA ALA A 123 3.15 0.78 -3.49
C ALA A 123 4.09 -0.22 -2.79
N TYR A 124 5.02 -0.81 -3.54
CA TYR A 124 6.05 -1.71 -3.02
C TYR A 124 6.97 -1.07 -1.98
N GLU A 125 7.11 0.25 -2.00
CA GLU A 125 7.95 1.00 -1.06
C GLU A 125 7.30 1.08 0.31
N ASN A 126 5.97 1.08 0.43
CA ASN A 126 5.27 1.29 1.70
C ASN A 126 5.55 0.19 2.73
N PRO A 127 5.46 -1.12 2.42
CA PRO A 127 5.89 -2.16 3.35
C PRO A 127 7.38 -2.03 3.72
N ILE A 128 8.23 -1.68 2.74
CA ILE A 128 9.68 -1.58 2.95
C ILE A 128 10.02 -0.42 3.88
N ASN A 129 9.40 0.74 3.71
CA ASN A 129 9.59 1.91 4.55
C ASN A 129 9.23 1.64 6.01
N VAL A 130 8.16 0.87 6.26
CA VAL A 130 7.80 0.45 7.62
C VAL A 130 8.77 -0.59 8.16
N ILE A 131 9.15 -1.57 7.34
CA ILE A 131 10.15 -2.60 7.70
C ILE A 131 11.49 -1.97 8.06
N ASP A 132 11.92 -0.93 7.36
CA ASP A 132 13.18 -0.23 7.65
C ASP A 132 13.16 0.35 9.08
N VAL A 133 12.02 0.89 9.52
CA VAL A 133 11.82 1.36 10.90
C VAL A 133 11.73 0.20 11.90
N GLU A 134 11.11 -0.93 11.52
CA GLU A 134 11.05 -2.13 12.37
C GLU A 134 12.43 -2.76 12.64
N ILE A 135 13.31 -2.73 11.63
CA ILE A 135 14.60 -3.38 11.70
C ILE A 135 15.61 -2.53 12.47
N ASP A 136 15.67 -1.22 12.22
CA ASP A 136 16.51 -0.30 12.99
C ASP A 136 15.90 1.11 12.94
N GLY A 137 15.62 1.72 14.08
CA GLY A 137 15.39 3.18 14.20
C GLY A 137 16.58 4.06 13.74
N ILE A 138 17.51 3.55 12.92
CA ILE A 138 18.66 4.22 12.31
C ILE A 138 18.89 3.64 10.88
N LEU A 139 18.37 4.33 9.86
CA LEU A 139 18.85 4.38 8.45
C LEU A 139 19.70 3.18 7.96
N ILE A 140 19.06 2.09 7.54
CA ILE A 140 19.77 0.97 6.91
C ILE A 140 19.88 1.16 5.40
N SER A 141 21.02 1.72 5.00
CA SER A 141 21.61 1.51 3.68
C SER A 141 22.42 0.19 3.59
N LYS A 142 22.22 -0.75 4.52
CA LYS A 142 23.05 -1.95 4.68
C LYS A 142 22.31 -3.15 5.28
N GLU A 143 21.70 -3.98 4.45
CA GLU A 143 22.01 -5.43 4.34
C GLU A 143 20.80 -6.24 3.86
N ASN A 144 20.99 -6.89 2.70
CA ASN A 144 20.07 -7.87 2.12
C ASN A 144 20.07 -9.20 2.91
N GLU A 145 20.22 -9.14 4.23
CA GLU A 145 20.36 -10.29 5.13
C GLU A 145 19.28 -10.32 6.22
N ASN A 146 18.55 -9.22 6.45
CA ASN A 146 17.46 -9.22 7.41
C ASN A 146 16.30 -10.11 6.92
N GLU A 147 15.86 -11.03 7.77
CA GLU A 147 14.85 -12.02 7.43
C GLU A 147 13.47 -11.40 7.15
N ILE A 148 13.07 -10.35 7.86
CA ILE A 148 11.78 -9.66 7.65
C ILE A 148 11.77 -9.01 6.26
N TYR A 149 12.83 -8.28 5.95
CA TYR A 149 13.02 -7.65 4.64
C TYR A 149 13.03 -8.67 3.49
N LEU A 150 13.79 -9.75 3.65
CA LEU A 150 13.88 -10.82 2.65
C LEU A 150 12.55 -11.54 2.46
N ASN A 151 11.80 -11.77 3.54
CA ASN A 151 10.49 -12.40 3.45
C ASN A 151 9.50 -11.51 2.70
N GLU A 152 9.44 -10.21 3.00
CA GLU A 152 8.53 -9.29 2.31
C GLU A 152 8.90 -9.15 0.82
N THR A 153 10.17 -8.92 0.50
CA THR A 153 10.60 -8.78 -0.91
C THR A 153 10.36 -10.06 -1.72
N ASN A 154 10.61 -11.24 -1.15
CA ASN A 154 10.30 -12.51 -1.82
C ASN A 154 8.78 -12.71 -1.99
N SER A 155 7.97 -12.30 -1.02
CA SER A 155 6.50 -12.40 -1.08
C SER A 155 5.95 -11.51 -2.20
N GLN A 156 6.43 -10.27 -2.28
CA GLN A 156 6.13 -9.34 -3.35
C GLN A 156 6.49 -9.88 -4.72
N MET A 157 7.69 -10.47 -4.88
CA MET A 157 8.09 -11.06 -6.15
C MET A 157 7.16 -12.19 -6.58
N ARG A 158 6.84 -13.12 -5.66
CA ARG A 158 5.93 -14.24 -5.93
C ARG A 158 4.55 -13.76 -6.35
N LEU A 159 4.01 -12.76 -5.64
CA LEU A 159 2.73 -12.19 -5.98
C LEU A 159 2.74 -11.55 -7.37
N LEU A 160 3.78 -10.77 -7.70
CA LEU A 160 3.90 -10.12 -9.00
C LEU A 160 4.01 -11.13 -10.15
N GLU A 161 4.74 -12.23 -9.97
CA GLU A 161 4.81 -13.31 -10.96
C GLU A 161 3.44 -13.93 -11.22
N ASP A 162 2.66 -14.15 -10.16
CA ASP A 162 1.33 -14.72 -10.26
C ASP A 162 0.32 -13.73 -10.90
N LEU A 163 0.32 -12.46 -10.47
CA LEU A 163 -0.54 -11.41 -11.02
C LEU A 163 -0.26 -11.13 -12.52
N ASN A 164 0.97 -11.36 -12.98
CA ASN A 164 1.30 -11.24 -14.40
C ASN A 164 0.79 -12.44 -15.24
N SER A 165 0.56 -13.59 -14.59
CA SER A 165 0.20 -14.83 -15.26
C SER A 165 -1.31 -15.11 -15.26
N ASN A 166 -2.05 -14.50 -14.32
CA ASN A 166 -3.46 -14.79 -14.09
C ASN A 166 -4.39 -13.62 -14.43
N VAL A 167 -5.55 -13.96 -14.99
CA VAL A 167 -6.68 -13.03 -15.14
C VAL A 167 -7.48 -13.08 -13.83
N ARG A 168 -7.51 -11.94 -13.11
CA ARG A 168 -8.24 -11.59 -11.87
C ARG A 168 -8.97 -12.72 -11.14
N ASN A 169 -8.50 -13.08 -9.94
CA ASN A 169 -9.23 -13.89 -8.96
C ASN A 169 -9.00 -13.47 -7.49
N TYR A 170 -8.38 -12.31 -7.24
CA TYR A 170 -7.95 -11.92 -5.90
C TYR A 170 -8.89 -10.92 -5.23
N THR A 171 -9.26 -11.22 -3.99
CA THR A 171 -10.18 -10.43 -3.14
C THR A 171 -9.53 -10.08 -1.81
N PHE A 172 -10.27 -9.39 -0.93
CA PHE A 172 -9.84 -9.15 0.45
C PHE A 172 -9.46 -10.43 1.21
N GLU A 173 -10.03 -11.59 0.87
CA GLU A 173 -9.66 -12.87 1.46
C GLU A 173 -8.19 -13.23 1.17
N ASN A 174 -7.63 -12.70 0.07
CA ASN A 174 -6.25 -12.93 -0.36
C ASN A 174 -5.29 -11.81 0.03
N ARG A 175 -5.69 -10.83 0.86
CA ARG A 175 -4.86 -9.68 1.26
C ARG A 175 -3.50 -10.02 1.91
N ASN A 176 -3.36 -11.26 2.40
CA ASN A 176 -2.13 -11.81 2.99
C ASN A 176 -1.55 -12.98 2.19
N ILE A 177 -1.98 -13.20 0.93
CA ILE A 177 -1.40 -14.27 0.13
C ILE A 177 0.12 -14.08 0.00
N TYR A 178 0.87 -15.16 0.20
CA TYR A 178 2.34 -15.23 0.24
C TYR A 178 3.04 -14.61 1.46
N ARG A 179 2.34 -13.89 2.34
CA ARG A 179 2.87 -13.36 3.62
C ARG A 179 2.65 -14.31 4.79
#